data_AF-A0A844ZJ61-F1
#
_entry.id   AF-A0A844ZJ61-F1
#
_cell.length_a   1.000
_cell.length_b   1.000
_cell.length_c   1.000
_cell.angle_alpha   90.00
_cell.angle_beta   90.00
_cell.angle_gamma   90.00
#
_symmetry.space_group_name_H-M   'P 1'
#
loop_
_entity.id
_entity.type
_entity.pdbx_description
1 polymer ?
#
loop_
_entity_poly.entity_id
_entity_poly.type
_entity_poly.pdbx_seq_one_letter_code
_entity_poly.pdbx_strand_id
1 'polypeptide(L)'
;MISIQLIKHGNRHVKWWAVPFLAACLLMAACSDSREEAAEYGALAQAHLQNGNIPAAREAIRQAVSARDDVVELQLLRGRIELAAESPEAAYGAYYAALALDPVNVEALQAVSQLGLTTGNLDQSLDATDRILTLDPNQPSALLVRGLHELVRRRYSDAIEYADRLAATGGMNENARILKARALFLDGKTKEALAQVALPGEAEAIEGGIAPSETIALTRLEIFREMRDEARLAAEFTRLKGMRQQDVGLRLDEANFYFRRGRPDEAADFLTNALSNDNVTETNAVEATRILDEYGADVLDAGQWRQIASRTSQDALPTLSRYLLTTEALDPARILINAIEGRAKPGLVARLQAIAGDNSAAARSAQAVLSADSTNCDALVAQSRVFLARNRAEDAVRLAQQASSECPQDIGAFFAAAEAYDAWERPASTRRILGQALTENPQNFTVAKTFADWLMANGEARPAVAVMRRYTRDSPSSQRGWSYYGTICTRANASCADEARARFASVSDRYGLDLSTGQLQPNGLFGRFVTR
;
A
#
# COMPACT_ATOMS: atom_id res chain seq x y z
N MET A 1 36.15 -50.58 74.17
CA MET A 1 35.48 -51.88 74.37
C MET A 1 34.34 -51.96 73.37
N ILE A 2 34.60 -52.50 72.18
CA ILE A 2 34.20 -53.86 71.74
C ILE A 2 32.69 -54.07 71.87
N SER A 3 31.96 -54.07 70.76
CA SER A 3 31.47 -55.32 70.18
C SER A 3 30.74 -55.12 68.85
N ILE A 4 31.20 -55.90 67.89
CA ILE A 4 30.64 -56.16 66.57
C ILE A 4 29.45 -57.12 66.73
N GLN A 5 28.39 -56.95 65.96
CA GLN A 5 27.63 -58.10 65.45
C GLN A 5 27.06 -57.84 64.04
N LEU A 6 27.56 -58.64 63.10
CA LEU A 6 27.10 -58.82 61.73
C LEU A 6 25.77 -59.57 61.69
N ILE A 7 24.78 -59.12 60.90
CA ILE A 7 23.80 -60.01 60.25
C ILE A 7 23.44 -59.51 58.83
N LYS A 8 23.95 -60.30 57.86
CA LYS A 8 23.38 -60.83 56.60
C LYS A 8 22.60 -59.96 55.58
N HIS A 9 23.06 -60.13 54.35
CA HIS A 9 22.48 -59.74 53.06
C HIS A 9 20.97 -59.99 52.90
N GLY A 10 20.28 -58.95 52.41
CA GLY A 10 18.98 -59.03 51.74
C GLY A 10 19.06 -58.32 50.40
N ASN A 11 19.30 -59.09 49.34
CA ASN A 11 19.38 -58.66 47.96
C ASN A 11 18.05 -58.04 47.52
N ARG A 12 17.97 -56.71 47.36
CA ARG A 12 16.83 -56.04 46.71
C ARG A 12 17.33 -55.33 45.46
N HIS A 13 17.26 -56.06 44.34
CA HIS A 13 17.22 -55.46 43.01
C HIS A 13 16.03 -54.50 42.95
N VAL A 14 16.28 -53.20 43.19
CA VAL A 14 15.32 -52.15 42.84
C VAL A 14 15.29 -52.09 41.32
N LYS A 15 14.27 -52.74 40.74
CA LYS A 15 13.99 -52.70 39.30
C LYS A 15 13.74 -51.25 38.89
N TRP A 16 14.69 -50.68 38.16
CA TRP A 16 14.64 -49.36 37.49
C TRP A 16 13.57 -49.25 36.38
N TRP A 17 12.47 -50.01 36.45
CA TRP A 17 11.48 -50.13 35.38
C TRP A 17 10.22 -49.26 35.60
N ALA A 18 10.11 -48.53 36.73
CA ALA A 18 8.93 -47.72 37.05
C ALA A 18 9.02 -46.25 36.59
N VAL A 19 10.21 -45.72 36.31
CA VAL A 19 10.42 -44.34 35.82
C VAL A 19 9.91 -44.12 34.38
N PRO A 20 10.06 -45.05 33.41
CA PRO A 20 9.54 -44.81 32.05
C PRO A 20 8.01 -44.84 31.98
N PHE A 21 7.32 -45.50 32.92
CA PHE A 21 5.86 -45.61 32.91
C PHE A 21 5.17 -44.34 33.43
N LEU A 22 5.73 -43.68 34.44
CA LEU A 22 5.20 -42.43 34.98
C LEU A 22 5.40 -41.24 34.00
N ALA A 23 6.54 -41.21 33.29
CA ALA A 23 6.82 -40.21 32.25
C ALA A 23 5.88 -40.36 31.05
N ALA A 24 5.55 -41.61 30.65
CA ALA A 24 4.59 -41.87 29.58
C ALA A 24 3.15 -41.43 29.95
N CYS A 25 2.73 -41.60 31.20
CA CYS A 25 1.41 -41.14 31.66
C CYS A 25 1.30 -39.59 31.72
N LEU A 26 2.37 -38.89 32.11
CA LEU A 26 2.39 -37.42 32.14
C LEU A 26 2.39 -36.81 30.73
N LEU A 27 3.08 -37.43 29.76
CA LEU A 27 3.05 -37.02 28.36
C LEU A 27 1.67 -37.22 27.72
N MET A 28 0.95 -38.27 28.09
CA MET A 28 -0.40 -38.55 27.57
C MET A 28 -1.45 -37.54 28.08
N ALA A 29 -1.34 -37.08 29.34
CA ALA A 29 -2.22 -36.05 29.91
C ALA A 29 -1.96 -34.65 29.33
N ALA A 30 -0.68 -34.26 29.17
CA ALA A 30 -0.35 -32.98 28.53
C ALA A 30 -0.82 -32.93 27.06
N CYS A 31 -0.79 -34.05 26.34
CA CYS A 31 -1.32 -34.13 24.97
C CYS A 31 -2.85 -34.20 24.87
N SER A 32 -3.59 -34.58 25.93
CA SER A 32 -5.05 -34.46 25.94
C SER A 32 -5.47 -33.01 26.16
N ASP A 33 -4.82 -32.32 27.09
CA ASP A 33 -5.18 -30.94 27.47
C ASP A 33 -4.97 -29.97 26.29
N SER A 34 -3.82 -30.05 25.60
CA SER A 34 -3.53 -29.22 24.42
C SER A 34 -4.51 -29.45 23.25
N ARG A 35 -5.02 -30.69 23.09
CA ARG A 35 -6.03 -30.99 22.05
C ARG A 35 -7.40 -30.42 22.40
N GLU A 36 -7.81 -30.51 23.66
CA GLU A 36 -9.07 -29.96 24.14
C GLU A 36 -9.06 -28.43 24.08
N GLU A 37 -7.97 -27.81 24.54
CA GLU A 37 -7.77 -26.36 24.49
C GLU A 37 -7.83 -25.82 23.05
N ALA A 38 -7.12 -26.48 22.11
CA ALA A 38 -7.14 -26.09 20.71
C ALA A 38 -8.54 -26.22 20.08
N ALA A 39 -9.30 -27.26 20.45
CA ALA A 39 -10.66 -27.47 19.97
C ALA A 39 -11.64 -26.42 20.52
N GLU A 40 -11.53 -26.07 21.81
CA GLU A 40 -12.36 -25.06 22.46
C GLU A 40 -12.14 -23.68 21.81
N TYR A 41 -10.89 -23.24 21.75
CA TYR A 41 -10.55 -21.95 21.12
C TYR A 41 -10.87 -21.93 19.62
N GLY A 42 -10.71 -23.05 18.91
CA GLY A 42 -11.10 -23.17 17.51
C GLY A 42 -12.61 -22.99 17.31
N ALA A 43 -13.42 -23.61 18.15
CA ALA A 43 -14.88 -23.45 18.12
C ALA A 43 -15.29 -22.01 18.44
N LEU A 44 -14.63 -21.38 19.42
CA LEU A 44 -14.86 -19.98 19.78
C LEU A 44 -14.51 -19.04 18.61
N ALA A 45 -13.38 -19.26 17.95
CA ALA A 45 -12.97 -18.49 16.78
C ALA A 45 -13.98 -18.60 15.63
N GLN A 46 -14.46 -19.82 15.36
CA GLN A 46 -15.48 -20.08 14.34
C GLN A 46 -16.79 -19.38 14.65
N ALA A 47 -17.22 -19.38 15.92
CA ALA A 47 -18.43 -18.68 16.36
C ALA A 47 -18.27 -17.15 16.22
N HIS A 48 -17.13 -16.59 16.61
CA HIS A 48 -16.86 -15.16 16.42
C HIS A 48 -16.83 -14.75 14.95
N LEU A 49 -16.25 -15.57 14.07
CA LEU A 49 -16.25 -15.34 12.62
C LEU A 49 -17.68 -15.33 12.06
N GLN A 50 -18.52 -16.30 12.45
CA GLN A 50 -19.93 -16.36 12.02
C GLN A 50 -20.73 -15.14 12.50
N ASN A 51 -20.38 -14.60 13.66
CA ASN A 51 -20.99 -13.39 14.21
C ASN A 51 -20.38 -12.09 13.64
N GLY A 52 -19.43 -12.17 12.71
CA GLY A 52 -18.74 -11.01 12.14
C GLY A 52 -17.80 -10.29 13.13
N ASN A 53 -17.54 -10.85 14.31
CA ASN A 53 -16.62 -10.28 15.29
C ASN A 53 -15.19 -10.71 14.94
N ILE A 54 -14.62 -10.09 13.91
CA ILE A 54 -13.29 -10.39 13.39
C ILE A 54 -12.18 -10.23 14.44
N PRO A 55 -12.15 -9.18 15.29
CA PRO A 55 -11.13 -9.04 16.32
C PRO A 55 -11.13 -10.20 17.34
N ALA A 56 -12.32 -10.61 17.81
CA ALA A 56 -12.42 -11.72 18.75
C ALA A 56 -12.10 -13.07 18.07
N ALA A 57 -12.47 -13.23 16.80
CA ALA A 57 -12.12 -14.42 16.02
C ALA A 57 -10.59 -14.57 15.88
N ARG A 58 -9.88 -13.47 15.56
CA ARG A 58 -8.42 -13.42 15.47
C ARG A 58 -7.74 -13.79 16.78
N GLU A 59 -8.26 -13.30 17.91
CA GLU A 59 -7.71 -13.62 19.22
C GLU A 59 -7.92 -15.11 19.56
N ALA A 60 -9.14 -15.62 19.40
CA ALA A 60 -9.43 -17.02 19.69
C ALA A 60 -8.63 -17.99 18.79
N ILE A 61 -8.50 -17.71 17.48
CA ILE A 61 -7.74 -18.59 16.58
C ILE A 61 -6.24 -18.56 16.90
N ARG A 62 -5.71 -17.44 17.38
CA ARG A 62 -4.32 -17.33 17.83
C ARG A 62 -4.05 -18.25 19.02
N GLN A 63 -4.99 -18.32 19.97
CA GLN A 63 -4.89 -19.24 21.11
C GLN A 63 -4.98 -20.71 20.64
N ALA A 64 -5.94 -21.02 19.76
CA ALA A 64 -6.09 -22.37 19.22
C ALA A 64 -4.83 -22.87 18.50
N VAL A 65 -4.25 -22.05 17.62
CA VAL A 65 -3.02 -22.39 16.89
C VAL A 65 -1.79 -22.42 17.81
N SER A 66 -1.77 -21.60 18.87
CA SER A 66 -0.70 -21.66 19.88
C SER A 66 -0.75 -22.95 20.70
N ALA A 67 -1.94 -23.52 20.93
CA ALA A 67 -2.10 -24.80 21.59
C ALA A 67 -1.73 -25.97 20.66
N ARG A 68 -2.09 -25.87 19.37
CA ARG A 68 -1.81 -26.86 18.32
C ARG A 68 -1.64 -26.20 16.95
N ASP A 69 -0.44 -26.18 16.41
CA ASP A 69 -0.14 -25.63 15.08
C ASP A 69 -0.20 -26.66 13.95
N ASP A 70 -0.28 -27.95 14.29
CA ASP A 70 -0.26 -29.12 13.42
C ASP A 70 -1.65 -29.61 13.00
N VAL A 71 -2.69 -28.81 13.19
CA VAL A 71 -4.08 -29.11 12.82
C VAL A 71 -4.47 -28.30 11.59
N VAL A 72 -4.75 -29.00 10.48
CA VAL A 72 -5.09 -28.39 9.17
C VAL A 72 -6.29 -27.46 9.31
N GLU A 73 -7.36 -27.90 9.98
CA GLU A 73 -8.61 -27.16 10.13
C GLU A 73 -8.43 -25.82 10.86
N LEU A 74 -7.49 -25.75 11.81
CA LEU A 74 -7.18 -24.50 12.52
C LEU A 74 -6.44 -23.51 11.62
N GLN A 75 -5.51 -24.01 10.79
CA GLN A 75 -4.83 -23.16 9.81
C GLN A 75 -5.80 -22.67 8.71
N LEU A 76 -6.73 -23.52 8.26
CA LEU A 76 -7.80 -23.12 7.33
C LEU A 76 -8.72 -22.07 7.94
N LEU A 77 -9.18 -22.28 9.19
CA LEU A 77 -10.02 -21.32 9.91
C LEU A 77 -9.29 -19.99 10.09
N ARG A 78 -8.00 -20.01 10.45
CA ARG A 78 -7.16 -18.81 10.49
C ARG A 78 -7.13 -18.12 9.14
N GLY A 79 -6.91 -18.85 8.04
CA GLY A 79 -6.95 -18.30 6.68
C GLY A 79 -8.26 -17.58 6.37
N ARG A 80 -9.40 -18.19 6.67
CA ARG A 80 -10.73 -17.58 6.48
C ARG A 80 -10.94 -16.33 7.33
N ILE A 81 -10.52 -16.35 8.60
CA ILE A 81 -10.59 -15.20 9.51
C ILE A 81 -9.77 -14.03 8.95
N GLU A 82 -8.57 -14.31 8.47
CA GLU A 82 -7.68 -13.30 7.90
C GLU A 82 -8.21 -12.73 6.58
N LEU A 83 -8.88 -13.54 5.75
CA LEU A 83 -9.62 -13.05 4.58
C LEU A 83 -10.78 -12.12 4.98
N ALA A 84 -11.57 -12.52 5.98
CA ALA A 84 -12.65 -11.69 6.51
C ALA A 84 -12.14 -10.42 7.21
N ALA A 85 -10.87 -10.43 7.64
CA ALA A 85 -10.16 -9.27 8.16
C ALA A 85 -9.47 -8.42 7.07
N GLU A 86 -9.75 -8.69 5.79
CA GLU A 86 -9.16 -8.01 4.63
C GLU A 86 -7.61 -7.99 4.68
N SER A 87 -7.02 -9.07 5.21
CA SER A 87 -5.58 -9.20 5.46
C SER A 87 -5.00 -10.33 4.59
N PRO A 88 -4.87 -10.12 3.26
CA PRO A 88 -4.54 -11.18 2.29
C PRO A 88 -3.17 -11.83 2.52
N GLU A 89 -2.17 -11.09 3.00
CA GLU A 89 -0.84 -11.63 3.35
C GLU A 89 -0.91 -12.63 4.51
N ALA A 90 -1.64 -12.26 5.57
CA ALA A 90 -1.82 -13.12 6.74
C ALA A 90 -2.67 -14.35 6.39
N ALA A 91 -3.70 -14.18 5.55
CA ALA A 91 -4.49 -15.27 5.02
C ALA A 91 -3.64 -16.24 4.20
N TYR A 92 -2.84 -15.72 3.27
CA TYR A 92 -1.90 -16.51 2.48
C TYR A 92 -0.99 -17.36 3.38
N GLY A 93 -0.38 -16.75 4.41
CA GLY A 93 0.49 -17.46 5.35
C GLY A 93 -0.21 -18.60 6.09
N ALA A 94 -1.48 -18.42 6.49
CA ALA A 94 -2.25 -19.47 7.15
C ALA A 94 -2.64 -20.61 6.21
N TYR A 95 -3.09 -20.30 4.98
CA TYR A 95 -3.38 -21.33 3.99
C TYR A 95 -2.11 -22.08 3.53
N TYR A 96 -0.98 -21.39 3.42
CA TYR A 96 0.30 -22.02 3.13
C TYR A 96 0.74 -22.98 4.25
N ALA A 97 0.52 -22.61 5.51
CA ALA A 97 0.73 -23.52 6.64
C ALA A 97 -0.20 -24.75 6.59
N ALA A 98 -1.47 -24.58 6.19
CA ALA A 98 -2.38 -25.69 5.98
C ALA A 98 -1.86 -26.67 4.90
N LEU A 99 -1.30 -26.15 3.78
CA LEU A 99 -0.69 -26.99 2.74
C LEU A 99 0.57 -27.73 3.19
N ALA A 100 1.31 -27.20 4.15
CA ALA A 100 2.46 -27.91 4.72
C ALA A 100 2.03 -29.16 5.50
N LEU A 101 0.82 -29.16 6.06
CA LEU A 101 0.23 -30.26 6.84
C LEU A 101 -0.55 -31.24 5.95
N ASP A 102 -1.36 -30.72 5.04
CA ASP A 102 -2.08 -31.48 4.03
C ASP A 102 -1.81 -30.89 2.64
N PRO A 103 -0.83 -31.46 1.89
CA PRO A 103 -0.47 -30.94 0.60
C PRO A 103 -1.65 -30.91 -0.38
N VAL A 104 -2.56 -31.89 -0.37
CA VAL A 104 -3.61 -31.98 -1.39
C VAL A 104 -4.91 -31.29 -0.99
N ASN A 105 -4.88 -30.50 0.09
CA ASN A 105 -6.05 -29.78 0.56
C ASN A 105 -6.56 -28.77 -0.49
N VAL A 106 -7.76 -29.01 -1.03
CA VAL A 106 -8.30 -28.22 -2.14
C VAL A 106 -8.54 -26.76 -1.77
N GLU A 107 -9.07 -26.50 -0.57
CA GLU A 107 -9.32 -25.12 -0.10
C GLU A 107 -8.00 -24.34 0.01
N ALA A 108 -6.99 -24.94 0.65
CA ALA A 108 -5.70 -24.30 0.81
C ALA A 108 -4.96 -24.15 -0.53
N LEU A 109 -5.05 -25.14 -1.44
CA LEU A 109 -4.49 -25.04 -2.79
C LEU A 109 -5.11 -23.86 -3.54
N GLN A 110 -6.44 -23.75 -3.53
CA GLN A 110 -7.15 -22.64 -4.19
C GLN A 110 -6.76 -21.28 -3.59
N ALA A 111 -6.71 -21.19 -2.26
CA ALA A 111 -6.36 -19.96 -1.58
C ALA A 111 -4.89 -19.55 -1.84
N VAL A 112 -3.93 -20.46 -1.73
CA VAL A 112 -2.51 -20.18 -2.03
C VAL A 112 -2.31 -19.84 -3.50
N SER A 113 -2.99 -20.54 -4.41
CA SER A 113 -2.99 -20.23 -5.84
C SER A 113 -3.47 -18.80 -6.09
N GLN A 114 -4.63 -18.39 -5.57
CA GLN A 114 -5.19 -17.07 -5.85
C GLN A 114 -4.49 -15.95 -5.07
N LEU A 115 -4.27 -16.13 -3.77
CA LEU A 115 -3.67 -15.10 -2.91
C LEU A 115 -2.20 -14.92 -3.20
N GLY A 116 -1.46 -15.98 -3.54
CA GLY A 116 -0.04 -15.86 -3.86
C GLY A 116 0.21 -15.00 -5.11
N LEU A 117 -0.71 -14.99 -6.07
CA LEU A 117 -0.64 -14.09 -7.22
C LEU A 117 -0.76 -12.62 -6.79
N THR A 118 -1.71 -12.31 -5.90
CA THR A 118 -1.98 -10.93 -5.45
C THR A 118 -1.01 -10.42 -4.39
N THR A 119 -0.44 -11.33 -3.58
CA THR A 119 0.56 -11.07 -2.52
C THR A 119 2.00 -11.21 -3.03
N GLY A 120 2.20 -11.49 -4.32
CA GLY A 120 3.52 -11.56 -4.92
C GLY A 120 4.32 -12.84 -4.59
N ASN A 121 3.73 -13.78 -3.87
CA ASN A 121 4.24 -15.13 -3.66
C ASN A 121 4.02 -16.01 -4.91
N LEU A 122 4.62 -15.59 -6.03
CA LEU A 122 4.33 -16.09 -7.37
C LEU A 122 4.72 -17.57 -7.55
N ASP A 123 5.83 -18.01 -6.97
CA ASP A 123 6.32 -19.38 -7.13
C ASP A 123 5.41 -20.40 -6.43
N GLN A 124 5.01 -20.11 -5.19
CA GLN A 124 4.08 -20.94 -4.43
C GLN A 124 2.68 -20.91 -5.02
N SER A 125 2.25 -19.74 -5.52
CA SER A 125 0.98 -19.61 -6.25
C SER A 125 0.97 -20.53 -7.46
N LEU A 126 2.02 -20.51 -8.28
CA LEU A 126 2.12 -21.35 -9.46
C LEU A 126 2.13 -22.85 -9.11
N ASP A 127 2.93 -23.26 -8.12
CA ASP A 127 2.95 -24.66 -7.66
C ASP A 127 1.55 -25.14 -7.26
N ALA A 128 0.84 -24.35 -6.44
CA ALA A 128 -0.52 -24.66 -6.04
C ALA A 128 -1.46 -24.73 -7.26
N THR A 129 -1.35 -23.80 -8.21
CA THR A 129 -2.13 -23.81 -9.46
C THR A 129 -1.88 -25.07 -10.29
N ASP A 130 -0.61 -25.44 -10.51
CA ASP A 130 -0.23 -26.61 -11.31
C ASP A 130 -0.71 -27.92 -10.68
N ARG A 131 -0.71 -27.98 -9.34
CA ARG A 131 -1.23 -29.13 -8.58
C ARG A 131 -2.75 -29.24 -8.68
N ILE A 132 -3.47 -28.12 -8.65
CA ILE A 132 -4.91 -28.12 -8.95
C ILE A 132 -5.18 -28.62 -10.37
N LEU A 133 -4.43 -28.14 -11.37
CA LEU A 133 -4.59 -28.57 -12.77
C LEU A 133 -4.18 -30.03 -13.01
N THR A 134 -3.32 -30.58 -12.15
CA THR A 134 -3.01 -32.02 -12.16
C THR A 134 -4.20 -32.85 -11.68
N LEU A 135 -4.94 -32.37 -10.69
CA LEU A 135 -6.15 -33.02 -10.16
C LEU A 135 -7.35 -32.84 -11.10
N ASP A 136 -7.53 -31.64 -11.65
CA ASP A 136 -8.56 -31.30 -12.62
C ASP A 136 -8.00 -30.36 -13.71
N PRO A 137 -7.63 -30.91 -14.89
CA PRO A 137 -7.05 -30.14 -15.98
C PRO A 137 -7.94 -29.05 -16.57
N ASN A 138 -9.24 -29.07 -16.28
CA ASN A 138 -10.22 -28.11 -16.81
C ASN A 138 -10.85 -27.24 -15.72
N GLN A 139 -10.23 -27.17 -14.54
CA GLN A 139 -10.70 -26.36 -13.42
C GLN A 139 -10.63 -24.86 -13.78
N PRO A 140 -11.77 -24.15 -13.93
CA PRO A 140 -11.79 -22.80 -14.51
C PRO A 140 -10.94 -21.76 -13.76
N SER A 141 -11.01 -21.72 -12.43
CA SER A 141 -10.23 -20.77 -11.62
C SER A 141 -8.73 -21.03 -11.70
N ALA A 142 -8.31 -22.29 -11.80
CA ALA A 142 -6.89 -22.64 -11.94
C ALA A 142 -6.37 -22.32 -13.34
N LEU A 143 -7.15 -22.56 -14.39
CA LEU A 143 -6.81 -22.12 -15.76
C LEU A 143 -6.63 -20.59 -15.81
N LEU A 144 -7.52 -19.85 -15.15
CA LEU A 144 -7.43 -18.40 -15.07
C LEU A 144 -6.15 -17.94 -14.39
N VAL A 145 -5.88 -18.43 -13.18
CA VAL A 145 -4.67 -18.07 -12.41
C VAL A 145 -3.41 -18.50 -13.17
N ARG A 146 -3.43 -19.66 -13.82
CA ARG A 146 -2.30 -20.16 -14.60
C ARG A 146 -1.99 -19.27 -15.80
N GLY A 147 -3.02 -18.79 -16.49
CA GLY A 147 -2.88 -17.81 -17.57
C GLY A 147 -2.38 -16.44 -17.08
N LEU A 148 -2.82 -15.99 -15.90
CA LEU A 148 -2.30 -14.77 -15.27
C LEU A 148 -0.81 -14.90 -14.91
N HIS A 149 -0.35 -16.08 -14.46
CA HIS A 149 1.08 -16.34 -14.27
C HIS A 149 1.87 -16.20 -15.57
N GLU A 150 1.34 -16.68 -16.69
CA GLU A 150 2.01 -16.52 -17.98
C GLU A 150 2.03 -15.07 -18.46
N LEU A 151 1.01 -14.26 -18.14
CA LEU A 151 1.08 -12.81 -18.34
C LEU A 151 2.23 -12.17 -17.54
N VAL A 152 2.34 -12.48 -16.25
CA VAL A 152 3.40 -11.96 -15.37
C VAL A 152 4.78 -12.36 -15.89
N ARG A 153 4.91 -13.59 -16.40
CA ARG A 153 6.13 -14.13 -17.03
C ARG A 153 6.35 -13.67 -18.47
N ARG A 154 5.45 -12.85 -19.01
CA ARG A 154 5.46 -12.32 -20.39
C ARG A 154 5.42 -13.40 -21.48
N ARG A 155 4.84 -14.56 -21.17
CA ARG A 155 4.57 -15.64 -22.13
C ARG A 155 3.16 -15.48 -22.68
N TYR A 156 2.99 -14.48 -23.54
CA TYR A 156 1.67 -14.08 -24.00
C TYR A 156 0.96 -15.15 -24.83
N SER A 157 1.71 -15.96 -25.60
CA SER A 157 1.17 -17.12 -26.32
C SER A 157 0.50 -18.11 -25.39
N ASP A 158 1.17 -18.45 -24.29
CA ASP A 158 0.72 -19.46 -23.34
C ASP A 158 -0.48 -18.92 -22.56
N ALA A 159 -0.47 -17.63 -22.19
CA ALA A 159 -1.61 -16.96 -21.57
C ALA A 159 -2.86 -16.99 -22.46
N ILE A 160 -2.70 -16.80 -23.79
CA ILE A 160 -3.81 -16.91 -24.75
C ILE A 160 -4.33 -18.35 -24.81
N GLU A 161 -3.47 -19.36 -24.80
CA GLU A 161 -3.88 -20.76 -24.79
C GLU A 161 -4.69 -21.11 -23.52
N TYR A 162 -4.25 -20.66 -22.35
CA TYR A 162 -5.02 -20.83 -21.11
C TYR A 162 -6.37 -20.11 -21.15
N ALA A 163 -6.44 -18.93 -21.77
CA ALA A 163 -7.70 -18.23 -21.95
C ALA A 163 -8.65 -19.00 -22.88
N ASP A 164 -8.14 -19.60 -23.96
CA ASP A 164 -8.92 -20.43 -24.88
C ASP A 164 -9.43 -21.72 -24.23
N ARG A 165 -8.59 -22.37 -23.42
CA ARG A 165 -9.00 -23.50 -22.58
C ARG A 165 -10.08 -23.10 -21.58
N LEU A 166 -9.94 -21.95 -20.92
CA LEU A 166 -10.92 -21.43 -19.98
C LEU A 166 -12.27 -21.18 -20.67
N ALA A 167 -12.27 -20.52 -21.84
CA ALA A 167 -13.47 -20.30 -22.64
C ALA A 167 -14.16 -21.63 -23.02
N ALA A 168 -13.38 -22.66 -23.37
CA ALA A 168 -13.90 -23.99 -23.73
C ALA A 168 -14.57 -24.72 -22.55
N THR A 169 -14.31 -24.35 -21.29
CA THR A 169 -15.00 -24.94 -20.12
C THR A 169 -16.47 -24.51 -20.03
N GLY A 170 -16.87 -23.45 -20.74
CA GLY A 170 -18.19 -22.83 -20.62
C GLY A 170 -18.39 -22.01 -19.33
N GLY A 171 -17.46 -22.06 -18.38
CA GLY A 171 -17.42 -21.22 -17.19
C GLY A 171 -16.56 -19.96 -17.40
N MET A 172 -16.84 -18.89 -16.63
CA MET A 172 -16.00 -17.67 -16.57
C MET A 172 -15.68 -17.03 -17.95
N ASN A 173 -16.63 -17.04 -18.90
CA ASN A 173 -16.42 -16.51 -20.26
C ASN A 173 -15.90 -15.06 -20.28
N GLU A 174 -16.39 -14.21 -19.37
CA GLU A 174 -15.88 -12.84 -19.21
C GLU A 174 -14.39 -12.84 -18.84
N ASN A 175 -13.99 -13.62 -17.83
CA ASN A 175 -12.59 -13.71 -17.41
C ASN A 175 -11.69 -14.28 -18.50
N ALA A 176 -12.17 -15.25 -19.29
CA ALA A 176 -11.45 -15.77 -20.44
C ALA A 176 -11.18 -14.68 -21.48
N ARG A 177 -12.22 -13.92 -21.86
CA ARG A 177 -12.09 -12.79 -22.80
C ARG A 177 -11.16 -11.72 -22.26
N ILE A 178 -11.24 -11.36 -20.98
CA ILE A 178 -10.32 -10.37 -20.38
C ILE A 178 -8.87 -10.89 -20.37
N LEU A 179 -8.63 -12.13 -19.92
CA LEU A 179 -7.29 -12.72 -19.91
C LEU A 179 -6.69 -12.69 -21.33
N LYS A 180 -7.47 -13.12 -22.32
CA LYS A 180 -7.07 -13.10 -23.73
C LYS A 180 -6.83 -11.69 -24.25
N ALA A 181 -7.70 -10.73 -23.93
CA ALA A 181 -7.54 -9.33 -24.30
C ALA A 181 -6.23 -8.74 -23.78
N ARG A 182 -5.93 -8.95 -22.49
CA ARG A 182 -4.72 -8.46 -21.85
C ARG A 182 -3.47 -9.10 -22.45
N ALA A 183 -3.50 -10.40 -22.72
CA ALA A 183 -2.39 -11.10 -23.37
C ALA A 183 -2.14 -10.60 -24.79
N LEU A 184 -3.20 -10.50 -25.60
CA LEU A 184 -3.13 -9.98 -26.97
C LEU A 184 -2.63 -8.53 -27.00
N PHE A 185 -3.08 -7.69 -26.06
CA PHE A 185 -2.65 -6.30 -25.99
C PHE A 185 -1.15 -6.19 -25.68
N LEU A 186 -0.67 -6.94 -24.68
CA LEU A 186 0.74 -6.99 -24.30
C LEU A 186 1.64 -7.64 -25.36
N ASP A 187 1.08 -8.52 -26.20
CA ASP A 187 1.72 -9.10 -27.39
C ASP A 187 1.72 -8.14 -28.61
N GLY A 188 1.13 -6.95 -28.48
CA GLY A 188 1.05 -5.95 -29.55
C GLY A 188 -0.09 -6.16 -30.55
N LYS A 189 -0.96 -7.15 -30.32
CA LYS A 189 -2.14 -7.46 -31.15
C LYS A 189 -3.36 -6.65 -30.72
N THR A 190 -3.24 -5.33 -30.74
CA THR A 190 -4.25 -4.40 -30.20
C THR A 190 -5.64 -4.59 -30.79
N LYS A 191 -5.76 -4.83 -32.11
CA LYS A 191 -7.07 -5.04 -32.75
C LYS A 191 -7.79 -6.28 -32.23
N GLU A 192 -7.05 -7.38 -32.08
CA GLU A 192 -7.59 -8.64 -31.55
C GLU A 192 -7.93 -8.51 -30.07
N ALA A 193 -7.10 -7.77 -29.32
CA ALA A 193 -7.36 -7.47 -27.92
C ALA A 193 -8.66 -6.70 -27.72
N LEU A 194 -8.88 -5.62 -28.49
CA LEU A 194 -10.09 -4.82 -28.44
C LEU A 194 -11.33 -5.64 -28.80
N ALA A 195 -11.21 -6.56 -29.77
CA ALA A 195 -12.31 -7.42 -30.16
C ALA A 195 -12.84 -8.28 -28.99
N GLN A 196 -11.94 -8.78 -28.12
CA GLN A 196 -12.34 -9.58 -26.95
C GLN A 196 -13.17 -8.79 -25.92
N VAL A 197 -12.94 -7.49 -25.80
CA VAL A 197 -13.60 -6.60 -24.83
C VAL A 197 -14.53 -5.57 -25.47
N ALA A 198 -14.85 -5.75 -26.75
CA ALA A 198 -15.72 -4.85 -27.49
C ALA A 198 -17.17 -4.99 -27.02
N LEU A 199 -17.83 -3.87 -26.78
CA LEU A 199 -19.22 -3.81 -26.35
C LEU A 199 -20.17 -4.01 -27.55
N PRO A 200 -21.44 -4.37 -27.33
CA PRO A 200 -22.39 -4.59 -28.41
C PRO A 200 -22.55 -3.34 -29.28
N GLY A 201 -22.44 -3.53 -30.60
CA GLY A 201 -22.55 -2.46 -31.59
C GLY A 201 -21.23 -1.75 -31.92
N GLU A 202 -20.13 -2.06 -31.23
CA GLU A 202 -18.79 -1.60 -31.63
C GLU A 202 -18.28 -2.38 -32.85
N ALA A 203 -17.49 -1.71 -33.70
CA ALA A 203 -17.05 -2.28 -34.99
C ALA A 203 -16.14 -3.50 -34.82
N GLU A 204 -15.39 -3.55 -33.72
CA GLU A 204 -14.46 -4.61 -33.36
C GLU A 204 -15.15 -5.81 -32.68
N ALA A 205 -16.46 -5.74 -32.40
CA ALA A 205 -17.18 -6.75 -31.65
C ALA A 205 -17.22 -8.13 -32.34
N ILE A 206 -16.69 -9.14 -31.66
CA ILE A 206 -16.87 -10.55 -32.02
C ILE A 206 -18.04 -11.14 -31.26
N GLU A 207 -18.73 -12.09 -31.89
CA GLU A 207 -19.85 -12.83 -31.26
C GLU A 207 -20.93 -11.90 -30.66
N GLY A 208 -21.19 -10.74 -31.28
CA GLY A 208 -22.16 -9.75 -30.82
C GLY A 208 -21.66 -8.81 -29.69
N GLY A 209 -20.40 -8.94 -29.28
CA GLY A 209 -19.78 -8.16 -28.22
C GLY A 209 -19.85 -8.84 -26.86
N ILE A 210 -19.28 -8.21 -25.83
CA ILE A 210 -19.40 -8.61 -24.43
C ILE A 210 -20.28 -7.63 -23.68
N ALA A 211 -21.15 -8.13 -22.80
CA ALA A 211 -21.97 -7.28 -21.95
C ALA A 211 -21.08 -6.33 -21.12
N PRO A 212 -21.49 -5.06 -20.95
CA PRO A 212 -20.74 -4.13 -20.11
C PRO A 212 -20.78 -4.60 -18.65
N SER A 213 -19.60 -4.73 -18.06
CA SER A 213 -19.42 -5.01 -16.64
C SER A 213 -18.25 -4.17 -16.10
N GLU A 214 -18.12 -4.09 -14.78
CA GLU A 214 -17.08 -3.31 -14.10
C GLU A 214 -15.67 -3.74 -14.54
N THR A 215 -15.46 -5.05 -14.57
CA THR A 215 -14.22 -5.74 -14.96
C THR A 215 -13.83 -5.49 -16.41
N ILE A 216 -14.80 -5.50 -17.32
CA ILE A 216 -14.62 -5.15 -18.73
C ILE A 216 -14.26 -3.67 -18.87
N ALA A 217 -14.98 -2.79 -18.16
CA ALA A 217 -14.71 -1.36 -18.19
C ALA A 217 -13.32 -1.01 -17.63
N LEU A 218 -12.87 -1.65 -16.54
CA LEU A 218 -11.51 -1.51 -16.01
C LEU A 218 -10.44 -2.00 -17.00
N THR A 219 -10.68 -3.15 -17.66
CA THR A 219 -9.74 -3.68 -18.67
C THR A 219 -9.63 -2.72 -19.86
N ARG A 220 -10.77 -2.24 -20.36
CA ARG A 220 -10.83 -1.27 -21.46
C ARG A 220 -10.19 0.06 -21.07
N LEU A 221 -10.42 0.56 -19.85
CA LEU A 221 -9.79 1.76 -19.31
C LEU A 221 -8.26 1.65 -19.44
N GLU A 222 -7.67 0.53 -19.00
CA GLU A 222 -6.23 0.35 -19.08
C GLU A 222 -5.71 0.17 -20.50
N ILE A 223 -6.46 -0.50 -21.39
CA ILE A 223 -6.08 -0.61 -22.82
C ILE A 223 -6.07 0.78 -23.46
N PHE A 224 -7.14 1.56 -23.28
CA PHE A 224 -7.24 2.91 -23.85
C PHE A 224 -6.24 3.89 -23.23
N ARG A 225 -5.87 3.69 -21.96
CA ARG A 225 -4.81 4.45 -21.30
C ARG A 225 -3.48 4.25 -22.01
N GLU A 226 -3.07 3.00 -22.23
CA GLU A 226 -1.82 2.69 -22.93
C GLU A 226 -1.85 3.09 -24.40
N MET A 227 -3.01 2.98 -25.06
CA MET A 227 -3.20 3.47 -26.44
C MET A 227 -3.22 5.00 -26.55
N ARG A 228 -3.35 5.71 -25.42
CA ARG A 228 -3.55 7.16 -25.36
C ARG A 228 -4.82 7.60 -26.11
N ASP A 229 -5.85 6.76 -26.11
CA ASP A 229 -7.15 7.07 -26.70
C ASP A 229 -8.02 7.80 -25.68
N GLU A 230 -7.90 9.12 -25.66
CA GLU A 230 -8.53 9.98 -24.66
C GLU A 230 -10.05 9.92 -24.69
N ALA A 231 -10.64 9.77 -25.89
CA ALA A 231 -12.10 9.74 -26.05
C ALA A 231 -12.68 8.45 -25.50
N ARG A 232 -12.07 7.30 -25.85
CA ARG A 232 -12.49 6.00 -25.33
C ARG A 232 -12.17 5.86 -23.84
N LEU A 233 -11.04 6.40 -23.38
CA LEU A 233 -10.68 6.42 -21.96
C LEU A 233 -11.70 7.19 -21.11
N ALA A 234 -12.10 8.40 -21.53
CA ALA A 234 -13.12 9.20 -20.85
C ALA A 234 -14.50 8.50 -20.82
N ALA A 235 -14.83 7.75 -21.88
CA ALA A 235 -16.06 6.96 -21.91
C ALA A 235 -16.06 5.84 -20.85
N GLU A 236 -14.91 5.20 -20.60
CA GLU A 236 -14.80 4.17 -19.56
C GLU A 236 -14.83 4.75 -18.14
N PHE A 237 -14.23 5.92 -17.88
CA PHE A 237 -14.43 6.64 -16.61
C PHE A 237 -15.93 6.90 -16.35
N THR A 238 -16.65 7.39 -17.37
CA THR A 238 -18.10 7.62 -17.28
C THR A 238 -18.87 6.34 -16.96
N ARG A 239 -18.50 5.21 -17.60
CA ARG A 239 -19.14 3.91 -17.37
C ARG A 239 -18.87 3.40 -15.96
N LEU A 240 -17.62 3.46 -15.52
CA LEU A 240 -17.21 3.01 -14.19
C LEU A 240 -17.81 3.87 -13.09
N LYS A 241 -18.01 5.17 -13.31
CA LYS A 241 -18.72 6.05 -12.36
C LYS A 241 -20.13 5.55 -12.06
N GLY A 242 -20.83 4.96 -13.03
CA GLY A 242 -22.15 4.38 -12.82
C GLY A 242 -22.14 3.11 -11.95
N MET A 243 -21.04 2.35 -11.98
CA MET A 243 -20.88 1.05 -11.31
C MET A 243 -20.17 1.16 -9.95
N ARG A 244 -19.16 2.04 -9.84
CA ARG A 244 -18.28 2.24 -8.68
C ARG A 244 -18.51 3.62 -8.05
N GLN A 245 -19.75 3.90 -7.66
CA GLN A 245 -20.20 5.19 -7.14
C GLN A 245 -19.57 5.63 -5.81
N GLN A 246 -18.70 4.84 -5.20
CA GLN A 246 -17.96 5.20 -3.98
C GLN A 246 -16.46 4.98 -4.12
N ASP A 247 -15.96 4.56 -5.29
CA ASP A 247 -14.52 4.41 -5.49
C ASP A 247 -13.86 5.79 -5.59
N VAL A 248 -13.12 6.16 -4.54
CA VAL A 248 -12.37 7.40 -4.45
C VAL A 248 -11.12 7.34 -5.34
N GLY A 249 -10.42 6.20 -5.37
CA GLY A 249 -9.19 6.03 -6.15
C GLY A 249 -9.44 6.19 -7.65
N LEU A 250 -10.55 5.64 -8.16
CA LEU A 250 -10.95 5.81 -9.56
C LEU A 250 -11.20 7.29 -9.92
N ARG A 251 -11.76 8.09 -9.01
CA ARG A 251 -11.99 9.53 -9.26
C ARG A 251 -10.72 10.35 -9.15
N LEU A 252 -9.80 9.97 -8.27
CA LEU A 252 -8.47 10.57 -8.22
C LEU A 252 -7.71 10.30 -9.54
N ASP A 253 -7.85 9.09 -10.09
CA ASP A 253 -7.32 8.74 -11.40
C ASP A 253 -7.97 9.55 -12.54
N GLU A 254 -9.30 9.71 -12.51
CA GLU A 254 -10.02 10.58 -13.45
C GLU A 254 -9.54 12.04 -13.36
N ALA A 255 -9.38 12.59 -12.14
CA ALA A 255 -8.84 13.93 -11.95
C ALA A 255 -7.43 14.07 -12.54
N ASN A 256 -6.54 13.09 -12.28
CA ASN A 256 -5.20 13.07 -12.87
C ASN A 256 -5.21 13.03 -14.41
N PHE A 257 -6.13 12.25 -15.00
CA PHE A 257 -6.34 12.23 -16.44
C PHE A 257 -6.68 13.63 -16.97
N TYR A 258 -7.60 14.36 -16.36
CA TYR A 258 -7.96 15.71 -16.79
C TYR A 258 -6.84 16.74 -16.58
N PHE A 259 -6.05 16.62 -15.51
CA PHE A 259 -4.86 17.46 -15.34
C PHE A 259 -3.83 17.23 -16.46
N ARG A 260 -3.55 15.97 -16.81
CA ARG A 260 -2.64 15.62 -17.91
C ARG A 260 -3.15 16.11 -19.28
N ARG A 261 -4.47 16.26 -19.44
CA ARG A 261 -5.11 16.81 -20.64
C ARG A 261 -5.03 18.33 -20.74
N GLY A 262 -4.43 19.02 -19.75
CA GLY A 262 -4.40 20.48 -19.70
C GLY A 262 -5.77 21.09 -19.42
N ARG A 263 -6.66 20.35 -18.74
CA ARG A 263 -8.01 20.80 -18.34
C ARG A 263 -8.09 20.93 -16.81
N PRO A 264 -7.35 21.87 -16.20
CA PRO A 264 -7.18 21.96 -14.75
C PRO A 264 -8.48 22.27 -14.00
N ASP A 265 -9.37 23.09 -14.58
CA ASP A 265 -10.63 23.45 -13.93
C ASP A 265 -11.54 22.21 -13.74
N GLU A 266 -11.65 21.38 -14.79
CA GLU A 266 -12.40 20.12 -14.70
C GLU A 266 -11.72 19.13 -13.76
N ALA A 267 -10.40 19.03 -13.83
CA ALA A 267 -9.62 18.17 -12.94
C ALA A 267 -9.81 18.56 -11.47
N ALA A 268 -9.87 19.86 -11.16
CA ALA A 268 -10.15 20.39 -9.83
C ALA A 268 -11.55 19.98 -9.34
N ASP A 269 -12.56 19.99 -10.21
CA ASP A 269 -13.91 19.51 -9.88
C ASP A 269 -13.93 18.00 -9.58
N PHE A 270 -13.24 17.19 -10.38
CA PHE A 270 -13.10 15.75 -10.14
C PHE A 270 -12.36 15.47 -8.83
N LEU A 271 -11.25 16.16 -8.56
CA LEU A 271 -10.48 16.03 -7.33
C LEU A 271 -11.30 16.43 -6.10
N THR A 272 -12.04 17.55 -6.20
CA THR A 272 -12.94 18.01 -5.14
C THR A 272 -14.03 16.98 -4.88
N ASN A 273 -14.65 16.43 -5.92
CA ASN A 273 -15.67 15.39 -5.78
C ASN A 273 -15.11 14.11 -5.12
N ALA A 274 -13.92 13.68 -5.53
CA ALA A 274 -13.23 12.52 -4.98
C ALA A 274 -12.99 12.66 -3.47
N LEU A 275 -12.62 13.86 -3.03
CA LEU A 275 -12.30 14.12 -1.63
C LEU A 275 -13.52 14.51 -0.78
N SER A 276 -14.65 14.92 -1.38
CA SER A 276 -15.83 15.43 -0.66
C SER A 276 -16.83 14.33 -0.27
N ASN A 277 -16.38 13.27 0.40
CA ASN A 277 -17.22 12.21 0.94
C ASN A 277 -16.60 11.52 2.18
N ASP A 278 -17.41 10.75 2.89
CA ASP A 278 -17.06 10.05 4.14
C ASP A 278 -16.25 8.77 3.94
N ASN A 279 -16.20 8.21 2.71
CA ASN A 279 -15.43 7.02 2.37
C ASN A 279 -13.94 7.30 2.07
N VAL A 280 -13.51 8.57 2.11
CA VAL A 280 -12.11 8.92 1.86
C VAL A 280 -11.24 8.36 2.98
N THR A 281 -10.36 7.42 2.65
CA THR A 281 -9.40 6.86 3.61
C THR A 281 -8.14 7.70 3.72
N GLU A 282 -7.32 7.47 4.74
CA GLU A 282 -5.98 8.06 4.83
C GLU A 282 -5.14 7.71 3.59
N THR A 283 -5.22 6.48 3.08
CA THR A 283 -4.52 6.06 1.85
C THR A 283 -4.95 6.88 0.64
N ASN A 284 -6.26 7.16 0.49
CA ASN A 284 -6.75 8.03 -0.58
C ASN A 284 -6.27 9.48 -0.39
N ALA A 285 -6.20 9.97 0.85
CA ALA A 285 -5.63 11.28 1.13
C ALA A 285 -4.17 11.36 0.71
N VAL A 286 -3.35 10.35 1.02
CA VAL A 286 -1.95 10.26 0.56
C VAL A 286 -1.88 10.28 -0.97
N GLU A 287 -2.72 9.51 -1.67
CA GLU A 287 -2.79 9.54 -3.14
C GLU A 287 -3.16 10.93 -3.68
N ALA A 288 -4.14 11.61 -3.09
CA ALA A 288 -4.50 12.96 -3.47
C ALA A 288 -3.35 13.96 -3.23
N THR A 289 -2.58 13.81 -2.14
CA THR A 289 -1.39 14.67 -1.93
C THR A 289 -0.33 14.48 -3.01
N ARG A 290 -0.20 13.30 -3.63
CA ARG A 290 0.71 13.09 -4.77
C ARG A 290 0.24 13.83 -6.02
N ILE A 291 -1.06 13.85 -6.28
CA ILE A 291 -1.66 14.66 -7.35
C ILE A 291 -1.39 16.15 -7.08
N LEU A 292 -1.66 16.61 -5.86
CA LEU A 292 -1.42 18.00 -5.48
C LEU A 292 0.08 18.37 -5.51
N ASP A 293 1.00 17.45 -5.20
CA ASP A 293 2.45 17.69 -5.30
C ASP A 293 2.91 17.77 -6.77
N GLU A 294 2.22 17.12 -7.68
CA GLU A 294 2.49 17.23 -9.13
C GLU A 294 1.97 18.56 -9.71
N TYR A 295 0.77 18.99 -9.31
CA TYR A 295 0.06 20.11 -9.96
C TYR A 295 -0.05 21.40 -9.13
N GLY A 296 0.17 21.35 -7.82
CA GLY A 296 -0.02 22.47 -6.89
C GLY A 296 -1.32 22.36 -6.08
N ALA A 297 -1.36 23.00 -4.91
CA ALA A 297 -2.56 23.08 -4.07
C ALA A 297 -3.52 24.22 -4.50
N ASP A 298 -2.99 25.18 -5.25
CA ASP A 298 -3.68 26.34 -5.82
C ASP A 298 -4.60 25.97 -7.00
N VAL A 299 -4.54 24.73 -7.49
CA VAL A 299 -5.53 24.18 -8.42
C VAL A 299 -6.93 24.09 -7.81
N LEU A 300 -7.03 24.09 -6.48
CA LEU A 300 -8.30 24.11 -5.76
C LEU A 300 -8.52 25.48 -5.10
N ASP A 301 -9.70 26.06 -5.34
CA ASP A 301 -10.08 27.33 -4.72
C ASP A 301 -10.59 27.17 -3.27
N ALA A 302 -10.79 28.30 -2.59
CA ALA A 302 -11.27 28.29 -1.20
C ALA A 302 -12.68 27.72 -1.04
N GLY A 303 -13.54 27.76 -2.07
CA GLY A 303 -14.85 27.13 -2.07
C GLY A 303 -14.76 25.62 -2.09
N GLN A 304 -13.93 25.08 -2.99
CA GLN A 304 -13.63 23.65 -3.11
C GLN A 304 -13.00 23.11 -1.83
N TRP A 305 -12.04 23.81 -1.22
CA TRP A 305 -11.46 23.41 0.07
C TRP A 305 -12.49 23.38 1.21
N ARG A 306 -13.47 24.31 1.23
CA ARG A 306 -14.57 24.27 2.21
C ARG A 306 -15.50 23.10 1.97
N GLN A 307 -15.76 22.76 0.70
CA GLN A 307 -16.56 21.60 0.35
C GLN A 307 -15.91 20.31 0.85
N ILE A 308 -14.61 20.13 0.59
CA ILE A 308 -13.79 19.02 1.11
C ILE A 308 -13.89 18.99 2.64
N ALA A 309 -13.57 20.08 3.32
CA ALA A 309 -13.61 20.18 4.78
C ALA A 309 -14.96 19.75 5.38
N SER A 310 -16.08 20.03 4.70
CA SER A 310 -17.42 19.72 5.21
C SER A 310 -17.86 18.26 5.05
N ARG A 311 -17.17 17.45 4.21
CA ARG A 311 -17.63 16.11 3.84
C ARG A 311 -16.58 15.02 3.94
N THR A 312 -15.29 15.36 3.88
CA THR A 312 -14.19 14.40 4.01
C THR A 312 -14.20 13.72 5.37
N SER A 313 -13.76 12.46 5.42
CA SER A 313 -13.59 11.73 6.68
C SER A 313 -12.61 12.41 7.64
N GLN A 314 -12.80 12.17 8.94
CA GLN A 314 -11.91 12.68 9.99
C GLN A 314 -10.50 12.06 9.95
N ASP A 315 -10.36 10.89 9.33
CA ASP A 315 -9.07 10.20 9.18
C ASP A 315 -8.22 10.81 8.05
N ALA A 316 -8.86 11.32 6.99
CA ALA A 316 -8.18 11.91 5.84
C ALA A 316 -7.78 13.39 6.02
N LEU A 317 -8.56 14.16 6.79
CA LEU A 317 -8.33 15.60 6.99
C LEU A 317 -6.94 15.95 7.57
N PRO A 318 -6.38 15.22 8.56
CA PRO A 318 -5.04 15.48 9.06
C PRO A 318 -3.95 15.37 7.99
N THR A 319 -4.04 14.35 7.13
CA THR A 319 -3.06 14.10 6.05
C THR A 319 -3.05 15.22 5.03
N LEU A 320 -4.24 15.64 4.55
CA LEU A 320 -4.36 16.79 3.66
C LEU A 320 -3.89 18.09 4.32
N SER A 321 -4.21 18.29 5.60
CA SER A 321 -3.78 19.48 6.36
C SER A 321 -2.25 19.55 6.48
N ARG A 322 -1.57 18.44 6.82
CA ARG A 322 -0.11 18.39 6.92
C ARG A 322 0.58 18.67 5.59
N TYR A 323 0.02 18.17 4.49
CA TYR A 323 0.50 18.50 3.14
C TYR A 323 0.42 20.01 2.87
N LEU A 324 -0.73 20.63 3.13
CA LEU A 324 -0.93 22.07 2.94
C LEU A 324 -0.04 22.92 3.84
N LEU A 325 0.17 22.50 5.10
CA LEU A 325 1.11 23.17 6.01
C LEU A 325 2.55 23.07 5.53
N THR A 326 2.95 21.93 4.96
CA THR A 326 4.31 21.71 4.48
C THR A 326 4.60 22.44 3.17
N THR A 327 3.58 22.64 2.34
CA THR A 327 3.65 23.46 1.12
C THR A 327 3.30 24.94 1.36
N GLU A 328 3.13 25.33 2.63
CA GLU A 328 2.80 26.69 3.08
C GLU A 328 1.50 27.29 2.51
N ALA A 329 0.57 26.43 2.08
CA ALA A 329 -0.78 26.82 1.69
C ALA A 329 -1.66 27.04 2.94
N LEU A 330 -1.40 28.14 3.68
CA LEU A 330 -1.94 28.34 5.03
C LEU A 330 -3.45 28.56 5.09
N ASP A 331 -4.03 29.24 4.10
CA ASP A 331 -5.47 29.48 4.04
C ASP A 331 -6.28 28.19 3.87
N PRO A 332 -5.99 27.32 2.87
CA PRO A 332 -6.67 26.03 2.77
C PRO A 332 -6.32 25.10 3.94
N ALA A 333 -5.09 25.13 4.47
CA ALA A 333 -4.75 24.37 5.68
C ALA A 333 -5.66 24.77 6.85
N ARG A 334 -5.87 26.07 7.06
CA ARG A 334 -6.76 26.59 8.11
C ARG A 334 -8.21 26.15 7.91
N ILE A 335 -8.70 26.09 6.66
CA ILE A 335 -10.03 25.58 6.34
C ILE A 335 -10.18 24.13 6.79
N LEU A 336 -9.24 23.25 6.41
CA LEU A 336 -9.30 21.82 6.77
C LEU A 336 -9.14 21.61 8.28
N ILE A 337 -8.15 22.25 8.90
CA ILE A 337 -7.87 22.11 10.35
C ILE A 337 -9.09 22.52 11.19
N ASN A 338 -9.84 23.54 10.76
CA ASN A 338 -11.04 23.98 11.46
C ASN A 338 -12.16 22.92 11.44
N ALA A 339 -12.23 22.08 10.41
CA ALA A 339 -13.21 21.01 10.29
C ALA A 339 -12.79 19.70 11.00
N ILE A 340 -11.54 19.58 11.43
CA ILE A 340 -11.08 18.42 12.21
C ILE A 340 -11.74 18.44 13.59
N GLU A 341 -12.22 17.27 13.98
CA GLU A 341 -12.74 16.93 15.29
C GLU A 341 -11.77 16.02 16.04
N GLY A 342 -11.81 16.05 17.37
CA GLY A 342 -11.00 15.18 18.22
C GLY A 342 -9.52 15.56 18.34
N ARG A 343 -8.69 14.55 18.64
CA ARG A 343 -7.34 14.73 19.19
C ARG A 343 -6.28 15.24 18.21
N ALA A 344 -6.52 15.15 16.90
CA ALA A 344 -5.56 15.59 15.89
C ALA A 344 -5.49 17.11 15.75
N LYS A 345 -6.62 17.81 15.97
CA LYS A 345 -6.74 19.27 15.74
C LYS A 345 -5.73 20.11 16.53
N PRO A 346 -5.57 19.95 17.86
CA PRO A 346 -4.74 20.87 18.64
C PRO A 346 -3.27 20.91 18.19
N GLY A 347 -2.69 19.76 17.83
CA GLY A 347 -1.31 19.69 17.31
C GLY A 347 -1.18 20.42 15.97
N LEU A 348 -2.12 20.19 15.05
CA LEU A 348 -2.14 20.87 13.74
C LEU A 348 -2.34 22.39 13.86
N VAL A 349 -3.16 22.84 14.81
CA VAL A 349 -3.31 24.27 15.13
C VAL A 349 -1.99 24.87 15.62
N ALA A 350 -1.27 24.17 16.51
CA ALA A 350 0.04 24.62 16.97
C ALA A 350 1.04 24.74 15.80
N ARG A 351 1.04 23.78 14.89
CA ARG A 351 1.89 23.77 13.69
C ARG A 351 1.54 24.91 12.73
N LEU A 352 0.26 25.17 12.49
CA LEU A 352 -0.21 26.32 11.70
C LEU A 352 0.25 27.65 12.31
N GLN A 353 0.10 27.81 13.63
CA GLN A 353 0.55 29.02 14.34
C GLN A 353 2.07 29.22 14.22
N ALA A 354 2.85 28.15 14.34
CA ALA A 354 4.30 28.21 14.20
C ALA A 354 4.72 28.67 12.79
N ILE A 355 4.09 28.12 11.75
CA ILE A 355 4.36 28.50 10.35
C ILE A 355 3.92 29.94 10.07
N ALA A 356 2.78 30.36 10.62
CA ALA A 356 2.30 31.73 10.51
C ALA A 356 3.15 32.75 11.30
N GLY A 357 4.16 32.30 12.06
CA GLY A 357 5.05 33.15 12.85
C GLY A 357 4.51 33.58 14.21
N ASP A 358 3.33 33.11 14.63
CA ASP A 358 2.79 33.35 15.98
C ASP A 358 3.46 32.40 17.00
N ASN A 359 4.75 32.64 17.25
CA ASN A 359 5.59 31.82 18.12
C ASN A 359 5.07 31.76 19.56
N SER A 360 4.32 32.77 20.00
CA SER A 360 3.77 32.82 21.36
C SER A 360 2.54 31.92 21.49
N ALA A 361 1.60 31.99 20.54
CA ALA A 361 0.46 31.07 20.53
C ALA A 361 0.91 29.63 20.24
N ALA A 362 1.79 29.45 19.25
CA ALA A 362 2.32 28.14 18.89
C ALA A 362 2.97 27.42 20.08
N ALA A 363 3.80 28.13 20.86
CA ALA A 363 4.44 27.56 22.04
C ALA A 363 3.42 27.11 23.11
N ARG A 364 2.39 27.92 23.36
CA ARG A 364 1.34 27.57 24.33
C ARG A 364 0.53 26.36 23.87
N SER A 365 0.09 26.38 22.61
CA SER A 365 -0.70 25.30 22.01
C SER A 365 0.10 23.99 21.97
N ALA A 366 1.35 24.03 21.50
CA ALA A 366 2.20 22.86 21.43
C ALA A 366 2.50 22.29 22.83
N GLN A 367 2.84 23.13 23.81
CA GLN A 367 3.11 22.68 25.17
C GLN A 367 1.90 22.03 25.84
N ALA A 368 0.69 22.55 25.59
CA ALA A 368 -0.55 21.97 26.11
C ALA A 368 -0.84 20.58 25.52
N VAL A 369 -0.48 20.36 24.25
CA VAL A 369 -0.59 19.04 23.62
C VAL A 369 0.49 18.10 24.17
N LEU A 370 1.75 18.54 24.22
CA LEU A 370 2.87 17.73 24.67
C LEU A 370 2.81 17.34 26.16
N SER A 371 2.07 18.08 26.99
CA SER A 371 1.85 17.68 28.39
C SER A 371 0.83 16.53 28.52
N ALA A 372 -0.03 16.31 27.52
CA ALA A 372 -0.98 15.21 27.48
C ALA A 372 -0.46 14.03 26.63
N ASP A 373 0.23 14.33 25.54
CA ASP A 373 0.80 13.39 24.59
C ASP A 373 2.17 13.90 24.14
N SER A 374 3.22 13.42 24.80
CA SER A 374 4.61 13.81 24.53
C SER A 374 5.15 13.29 23.18
N THR A 375 4.38 12.44 22.49
CA THR A 375 4.74 11.84 21.19
C THR A 375 3.97 12.49 20.03
N ASN A 376 3.16 13.51 20.29
CA ASN A 376 2.35 14.16 19.25
C ASN A 376 3.23 14.85 18.19
N CYS A 377 3.26 14.27 16.98
CA CYS A 377 4.08 14.73 15.85
C CYS A 377 3.97 16.23 15.59
N ASP A 378 2.73 16.73 15.42
CA ASP A 378 2.49 18.10 14.99
C ASP A 378 2.89 19.11 16.08
N ALA A 379 2.69 18.78 17.36
CA ALA A 379 3.13 19.62 18.47
C ALA A 379 4.66 19.61 18.64
N LEU A 380 5.33 18.46 18.46
CA LEU A 380 6.80 18.38 18.46
C LEU A 380 7.40 19.26 17.34
N VAL A 381 6.84 19.16 16.12
CA VAL A 381 7.25 19.99 14.98
C VAL A 381 7.03 21.47 15.26
N ALA A 382 5.84 21.84 15.75
CA ALA A 382 5.53 23.23 16.11
C ALA A 382 6.49 23.79 17.15
N GLN A 383 6.73 23.05 18.24
CA GLN A 383 7.60 23.47 19.32
C GLN A 383 9.07 23.56 18.90
N SER A 384 9.53 22.66 18.01
CA SER A 384 10.85 22.76 17.40
C SER A 384 11.00 24.08 16.63
N ARG A 385 10.04 24.43 15.77
CA ARG A 385 10.05 25.70 15.01
C ARG A 385 10.03 26.93 15.91
N VAL A 386 9.27 26.89 17.01
CA VAL A 386 9.31 27.95 18.03
C VAL A 386 10.70 28.11 18.64
N PHE A 387 11.41 27.00 18.93
CA PHE A 387 12.78 27.06 19.43
C PHE A 387 13.75 27.64 18.39
N LEU A 388 13.60 27.29 17.12
CA LEU A 388 14.40 27.89 16.04
C LEU A 388 14.18 29.39 15.92
N ALA A 389 12.93 29.85 15.96
CA ALA A 389 12.60 31.27 15.95
C ALA A 389 13.17 32.05 17.15
N ARG A 390 13.58 31.35 18.21
CA ARG A 390 14.23 31.90 19.41
C ARG A 390 15.73 31.64 19.47
N ASN A 391 16.36 31.25 18.35
CA ASN A 391 17.77 30.88 18.25
C ASN A 391 18.22 29.78 19.23
N ARG A 392 17.32 28.84 19.57
CA ARG A 392 17.61 27.67 20.42
C ARG A 392 17.69 26.41 19.57
N ALA A 393 18.66 26.36 18.67
CA ALA A 393 18.78 25.29 17.68
C ALA A 393 18.98 23.89 18.31
N GLU A 394 19.74 23.77 19.41
CA GLU A 394 19.96 22.48 20.09
C GLU A 394 18.65 21.89 20.66
N ASP A 395 17.80 22.72 21.26
CA ASP A 395 16.48 22.29 21.76
C ASP A 395 15.53 21.92 20.63
N ALA A 396 15.58 22.65 19.51
CA ALA A 396 14.82 22.35 18.31
C ALA A 396 15.21 21.00 17.72
N VAL A 397 16.52 20.71 17.62
CA VAL A 397 17.04 19.43 17.13
C VAL A 397 16.47 18.28 17.94
N ARG A 398 16.50 18.35 19.28
CA ARG A 398 15.98 17.28 20.14
C ARG A 398 14.51 16.94 19.81
N LEU A 399 13.64 17.96 19.71
CA LEU A 399 12.22 17.75 19.43
C LEU A 399 11.96 17.29 18.00
N ALA A 400 12.66 17.85 17.01
CA ALA A 400 12.46 17.46 15.62
C ALA A 400 13.00 16.06 15.32
N GLN A 401 14.07 15.64 16.01
CA GLN A 401 14.54 14.25 15.94
C GLN A 401 13.50 13.28 16.50
N GLN A 402 12.89 13.60 17.64
CA GLN A 402 11.81 12.81 18.19
C GLN A 402 10.61 12.76 17.22
N ALA A 403 10.22 13.90 16.63
CA ALA A 403 9.14 13.93 15.66
C ALA A 403 9.42 13.04 14.44
N SER A 404 10.63 13.10 13.89
CA SER A 404 11.01 12.30 12.70
C SER A 404 11.16 10.80 12.99
N SER A 405 11.45 10.41 14.24
CA SER A 405 11.46 8.98 14.62
C SER A 405 10.06 8.43 14.88
N GLU A 406 9.20 9.21 15.55
CA GLU A 406 7.83 8.78 15.87
C GLU A 406 6.92 8.79 14.63
N CYS A 407 7.23 9.64 13.65
CA CYS A 407 6.33 9.97 12.54
C CYS A 407 7.04 9.90 11.18
N PRO A 408 7.52 8.72 10.75
CA PRO A 408 8.35 8.56 9.54
C PRO A 408 7.65 8.93 8.22
N GLN A 409 6.32 9.03 8.23
CA GLN A 409 5.51 9.45 7.08
C GLN A 409 5.19 10.97 7.07
N ASP A 410 5.48 11.71 8.15
CA ASP A 410 5.32 13.17 8.18
C ASP A 410 6.61 13.85 7.68
N ILE A 411 6.62 14.20 6.39
CA ILE A 411 7.75 14.87 5.77
C ILE A 411 8.17 16.17 6.47
N GLY A 412 7.24 16.88 7.11
CA GLY A 412 7.58 18.12 7.80
C GLY A 412 8.28 17.90 9.15
N ALA A 413 8.21 16.69 9.71
CA ALA A 413 9.06 16.32 10.85
C ALA A 413 10.53 16.22 10.45
N PHE A 414 10.81 15.63 9.28
CA PHE A 414 12.16 15.60 8.71
C PHE A 414 12.66 16.99 8.32
N PHE A 415 11.80 17.83 7.74
CA PHE A 415 12.18 19.20 7.39
C PHE A 415 12.46 20.06 8.62
N ALA A 416 11.65 19.96 9.68
CA ALA A 416 11.94 20.64 10.93
C ALA A 416 13.29 20.18 11.53
N ALA A 417 13.65 18.90 11.37
CA ALA A 417 14.94 18.39 11.83
C ALA A 417 16.11 18.88 10.97
N ALA A 418 15.94 18.92 9.64
CA ALA A 418 16.92 19.48 8.72
C ALA A 418 17.14 20.98 8.98
N GLU A 419 16.06 21.77 9.09
CA GLU A 419 16.08 23.19 9.47
C GLU A 419 16.83 23.39 10.80
N ALA A 420 16.56 22.54 11.80
CA ALA A 420 17.21 22.65 13.10
C ALA A 420 18.70 22.29 13.07
N TYR A 421 19.10 21.28 12.31
CA TYR A 421 20.50 20.93 12.14
C TYR A 421 21.29 21.98 11.35
N ASP A 422 20.69 22.57 10.32
CA ASP A 422 21.31 23.67 9.57
C ASP A 422 21.48 24.90 10.46
N ALA A 423 20.47 25.26 11.25
CA ALA A 423 20.56 26.35 12.23
C ALA A 423 21.60 26.09 13.33
N TRP A 424 21.93 24.81 13.60
CA TRP A 424 22.98 24.41 14.53
C TRP A 424 24.33 24.13 13.86
N GLU A 425 24.47 24.46 12.56
CA GLU A 425 25.69 24.30 11.77
C GLU A 425 26.22 22.85 11.77
N ARG A 426 25.30 21.87 11.64
CA ARG A 426 25.62 20.43 11.59
C ARG A 426 25.32 19.82 10.20
N PRO A 427 26.05 20.19 9.13
CA PRO A 427 25.73 19.79 7.76
C PRO A 427 25.73 18.26 7.54
N ALA A 428 26.60 17.52 8.23
CA ALA A 428 26.59 16.06 8.15
C ALA A 428 25.29 15.44 8.68
N SER A 429 24.71 16.04 9.72
CA SER A 429 23.43 15.63 10.28
C SER A 429 22.27 16.01 9.38
N THR A 430 22.29 17.22 8.80
CA THR A 430 21.29 17.64 7.80
C THR A 430 21.26 16.70 6.59
N ARG A 431 22.44 16.39 6.03
CA ARG A 431 22.57 15.41 4.94
C ARG A 431 21.94 14.07 5.29
N ARG A 432 22.24 13.57 6.50
CA ARG A 432 21.73 12.27 6.97
C ARG A 432 20.21 12.29 7.10
N ILE A 433 19.64 13.32 7.72
CA ILE A 433 18.19 13.36 7.97
C ILE A 433 17.39 13.56 6.67
N LEU A 434 17.89 14.34 5.71
CA LEU A 434 17.26 14.47 4.38
C LEU A 434 17.38 13.17 3.57
N GLY A 435 18.49 12.44 3.67
CA GLY A 435 18.63 11.11 3.08
C GLY A 435 17.68 10.07 3.69
N GLN A 436 17.45 10.14 5.00
CA GLN A 436 16.45 9.33 5.68
C GLN A 436 15.04 9.71 5.22
N ALA A 437 14.72 11.01 5.15
CA ALA A 437 13.43 11.50 4.65
C ALA A 437 13.08 10.91 3.27
N LEU A 438 14.05 10.92 2.34
CA LEU A 438 13.88 10.34 0.99
C LEU A 438 13.75 8.81 1.02
N THR A 439 14.35 8.16 2.01
CA THR A 439 14.25 6.69 2.12
C THR A 439 12.88 6.26 2.64
N GLU A 440 12.34 6.98 3.62
CA GLU A 440 10.99 6.76 4.14
C GLU A 440 9.90 7.26 3.18
N ASN A 441 10.19 8.28 2.37
CA ASN A 441 9.24 8.93 1.45
C ASN A 441 9.80 8.99 0.00
N PRO A 442 10.08 7.83 -0.63
CA PRO A 442 10.81 7.76 -1.91
C PRO A 442 10.13 8.43 -3.10
N GLN A 443 8.81 8.58 -3.05
CA GLN A 443 8.00 9.16 -4.12
C GLN A 443 7.47 10.57 -3.80
N ASN A 444 7.96 11.20 -2.73
CA ASN A 444 7.60 12.57 -2.41
C ASN A 444 8.54 13.55 -3.14
N PHE A 445 7.99 14.34 -4.07
CA PHE A 445 8.79 15.26 -4.89
C PHE A 445 9.43 16.34 -4.03
N THR A 446 8.67 16.88 -3.09
CA THR A 446 9.15 17.94 -2.19
C THR A 446 10.36 17.49 -1.39
N VAL A 447 10.38 16.26 -0.86
CA VAL A 447 11.56 15.68 -0.16
C VAL A 447 12.77 15.56 -1.09
N ALA A 448 12.58 14.94 -2.27
CA ALA A 448 13.67 14.75 -3.23
C ALA A 448 14.26 16.08 -3.70
N LYS A 449 13.40 17.07 -3.99
CA LYS A 449 13.78 18.43 -4.38
C LYS A 449 14.56 19.11 -3.26
N THR A 450 14.02 19.15 -2.03
CA THR A 450 14.68 19.81 -0.90
C THR A 450 16.07 19.21 -0.64
N PHE A 451 16.20 17.88 -0.73
CA PHE A 451 17.50 17.25 -0.55
C PHE A 451 18.47 17.57 -1.71
N ALA A 452 18.00 17.51 -2.96
CA ALA A 452 18.82 17.85 -4.12
C ALA A 452 19.27 19.33 -4.10
N ASP A 453 18.40 20.26 -3.75
CA ASP A 453 18.73 21.68 -3.59
C ASP A 453 19.78 21.89 -2.50
N TRP A 454 19.60 21.27 -1.32
CA TRP A 454 20.58 21.35 -0.22
C TRP A 454 21.95 20.81 -0.64
N LEU A 455 21.98 19.68 -1.37
CA LEU A 455 23.21 19.11 -1.90
C LEU A 455 23.90 20.03 -2.90
N MET A 456 23.15 20.64 -3.81
CA MET A 456 23.70 21.62 -4.76
C MET A 456 24.29 22.83 -4.04
N ALA A 457 23.60 23.35 -3.03
CA ALA A 457 24.07 24.50 -2.23
C ALA A 457 25.37 24.18 -1.47
N ASN A 458 25.58 22.92 -1.09
CA ASN A 458 26.77 22.45 -0.39
C ASN A 458 27.87 21.90 -1.34
N GLY A 459 27.77 22.14 -2.65
CA GLY A 459 28.77 21.74 -3.64
C GLY A 459 28.75 20.24 -4.01
N GLU A 460 27.73 19.50 -3.57
CA GLU A 460 27.58 18.07 -3.78
C GLU A 460 26.73 17.73 -5.02
N ALA A 461 27.17 18.22 -6.18
CA ALA A 461 26.41 18.12 -7.43
C ALA A 461 26.13 16.68 -7.89
N ARG A 462 27.11 15.77 -7.77
CA ARG A 462 26.94 14.35 -8.15
C ARG A 462 25.89 13.64 -7.28
N PRO A 463 25.94 13.73 -5.93
CA PRO A 463 24.85 13.26 -5.08
C PRO A 463 23.48 13.87 -5.41
N ALA A 464 23.39 15.16 -5.71
CA ALA A 464 22.11 15.80 -6.07
C ALA A 464 21.47 15.17 -7.32
N VAL A 465 22.27 14.90 -8.35
CA VAL A 465 21.85 14.16 -9.55
C VAL A 465 21.37 12.74 -9.19
N ALA A 466 22.07 12.05 -8.28
CA ALA A 466 21.69 10.71 -7.86
C ALA A 466 20.35 10.67 -7.09
N VAL A 467 20.09 11.68 -6.24
CA VAL A 467 18.81 11.86 -5.53
C VAL A 467 17.67 11.97 -6.52
N MET A 468 17.77 12.88 -7.49
CA MET A 468 16.70 13.07 -8.47
C MET A 468 16.54 11.87 -9.41
N ARG A 469 17.63 11.18 -9.77
CA ARG A 469 17.55 9.92 -10.53
C ARG A 469 16.82 8.82 -9.76
N ARG A 470 17.07 8.71 -8.45
CA ARG A 470 16.35 7.76 -7.59
C ARG A 470 14.86 8.11 -7.58
N TYR A 471 14.52 9.38 -7.34
CA TYR A 471 13.15 9.85 -7.36
C TYR A 471 12.45 9.54 -8.69
N THR A 472 13.03 9.87 -9.85
CA THR A 472 12.36 9.63 -11.14
C THR A 472 12.29 8.17 -11.55
N ARG A 473 13.12 7.29 -10.95
CA ARG A 473 12.96 5.84 -11.07
C ARG A 473 11.78 5.34 -10.23
N ASP A 474 11.62 5.88 -9.02
CA ASP A 474 10.57 5.48 -8.09
C ASP A 474 9.21 6.14 -8.46
N SER A 475 9.23 7.32 -9.11
CA SER A 475 8.07 8.07 -9.64
C SER A 475 8.21 8.34 -11.15
N PRO A 476 8.17 7.31 -12.01
CA PRO A 476 8.43 7.45 -13.45
C PRO A 476 7.36 8.27 -14.19
N SER A 477 6.16 8.44 -13.65
CA SER A 477 5.08 9.24 -14.26
C SER A 477 5.07 10.70 -13.78
N SER A 478 5.97 11.10 -12.87
CA SER A 478 6.05 12.49 -12.40
C SER A 478 6.74 13.40 -13.42
N GLN A 479 5.94 14.21 -14.11
CA GLN A 479 6.40 15.24 -15.04
C GLN A 479 7.19 16.32 -14.29
N ARG A 480 6.73 16.73 -13.10
CA ARG A 480 7.45 17.68 -12.23
C ARG A 480 8.84 17.13 -11.86
N GLY A 481 8.90 15.84 -11.54
CA GLY A 481 10.11 15.06 -11.31
C GLY A 481 11.13 15.14 -12.43
N TRP A 482 10.75 14.72 -13.64
CA TRP A 482 11.64 14.70 -14.80
C TRP A 482 12.10 16.10 -15.21
N SER A 483 11.22 17.08 -15.16
CA SER A 483 11.57 18.49 -15.40
C SER A 483 12.66 18.98 -14.45
N TYR A 484 12.46 18.72 -13.16
CA TYR A 484 13.39 19.16 -12.13
C TYR A 484 14.70 18.34 -12.14
N TYR A 485 14.65 17.05 -12.45
CA TYR A 485 15.85 16.24 -12.67
C TYR A 485 16.71 16.81 -13.80
N GLY A 486 16.10 17.21 -14.92
CA GLY A 486 16.81 17.88 -16.02
C GLY A 486 17.44 19.21 -15.59
N THR A 487 16.77 19.97 -14.72
CA THR A 487 17.31 21.21 -14.13
C THR A 487 18.55 20.92 -13.28
N ILE A 488 18.50 19.90 -12.41
CA ILE A 488 19.65 19.49 -11.59
C ILE A 488 20.80 18.98 -12.47
N CYS A 489 20.52 18.15 -13.48
CA CYS A 489 21.54 17.68 -14.43
C CYS A 489 22.24 18.85 -15.13
N THR A 490 21.48 19.85 -15.57
CA THR A 490 22.02 21.04 -16.25
C THR A 490 22.92 21.83 -15.32
N ARG A 491 22.46 22.14 -14.09
CA ARG A 491 23.25 22.87 -13.09
C ARG A 491 24.51 22.09 -12.65
N ALA A 492 24.44 20.77 -12.62
CA ALA A 492 25.56 19.89 -12.29
C ALA A 492 26.50 19.61 -13.47
N ASN A 493 26.23 20.14 -14.67
CA ASN A 493 26.92 19.82 -15.92
C ASN A 493 27.02 18.29 -16.18
N ALA A 494 25.93 17.58 -15.93
CA ALA A 494 25.82 16.13 -16.08
C ALA A 494 25.11 15.75 -17.39
N SER A 495 25.52 14.63 -18.00
CA SER A 495 24.98 14.15 -19.29
C SER A 495 23.51 13.71 -19.25
N CYS A 496 22.89 13.64 -18.08
CA CYS A 496 21.51 13.19 -17.91
C CYS A 496 20.44 14.21 -18.32
N ALA A 497 20.82 15.43 -18.71
CA ALA A 497 19.87 16.50 -19.04
C ALA A 497 18.99 16.15 -20.26
N ASP A 498 19.58 15.55 -21.31
CA ASP A 498 18.84 15.19 -22.52
C ASP A 498 17.93 13.98 -22.28
N GLU A 499 18.38 13.00 -21.50
CA GLU A 499 17.55 11.88 -21.06
C GLU A 499 16.34 12.38 -20.25
N ALA A 500 16.56 13.27 -19.29
CA ALA A 500 15.49 13.83 -18.48
C ALA A 500 14.47 14.61 -19.33
N ARG A 501 14.93 15.37 -20.33
CA ARG A 501 14.06 16.11 -21.27
C ARG A 501 13.24 15.15 -22.15
N ALA A 502 13.86 14.10 -22.68
CA ALA A 502 13.16 13.09 -23.47
C ALA A 502 12.10 12.36 -22.63
N ARG A 503 12.43 12.00 -21.39
CA ARG A 503 11.49 11.36 -20.47
C ARG A 503 10.34 12.29 -20.08
N PHE A 504 10.61 13.55 -19.75
CA PHE A 504 9.60 14.58 -19.53
C PHE A 504 8.57 14.64 -20.68
N ALA A 505 9.04 14.68 -21.93
CA ALA A 505 8.17 14.69 -23.10
C ALA A 505 7.37 13.39 -23.27
N SER A 506 7.93 12.24 -22.85
CA SER A 506 7.24 10.94 -22.94
C SER A 506 6.21 10.68 -21.85
N VAL A 507 6.25 11.44 -20.74
CA VAL A 507 5.33 11.27 -19.61
C VAL A 507 4.17 12.26 -19.64
N SER A 508 4.28 13.35 -20.43
CA SER A 508 3.19 14.32 -20.58
C SER A 508 1.91 13.73 -21.18
N ASP A 509 2.01 12.59 -21.83
CA ASP A 509 0.90 11.84 -22.44
C ASP A 509 0.72 10.45 -21.79
N ARG A 510 1.21 10.26 -20.56
CA ARG A 510 0.91 9.09 -19.71
C ARG A 510 -0.08 9.50 -18.63
N TYR A 511 -1.25 8.87 -18.63
CA TYR A 511 -2.37 9.25 -17.74
C TYR A 511 -2.38 8.52 -16.39
N GLY A 512 -1.46 7.58 -16.14
CA GLY A 512 -1.42 6.78 -14.91
C GLY A 512 -0.82 7.51 -13.71
N LEU A 513 -1.23 7.09 -12.51
CA LEU A 513 -0.54 7.38 -11.24
C LEU A 513 0.48 6.27 -10.95
N ASP A 514 1.66 6.62 -10.46
CA ASP A 514 2.63 5.60 -10.06
C ASP A 514 2.10 4.80 -8.86
N LEU A 515 2.36 3.49 -8.82
CA LEU A 515 2.07 2.70 -7.62
C LEU A 515 3.00 3.10 -6.48
N SER A 516 2.57 2.92 -5.23
CA SER A 516 3.43 3.20 -4.07
C SER A 516 4.70 2.34 -4.11
N THR A 517 5.82 2.86 -3.61
CA THR A 517 7.07 2.09 -3.57
C THR A 517 6.91 0.83 -2.73
N GLY A 518 7.31 -0.33 -3.28
CA GLY A 518 7.12 -1.62 -2.62
C GLY A 518 5.70 -2.18 -2.73
N GLN A 519 4.72 -1.39 -3.21
CA GLN A 519 3.42 -1.93 -3.58
C GLN A 519 3.62 -2.90 -4.75
N LEU A 520 3.20 -4.13 -4.53
CA LEU A 520 3.18 -5.12 -5.60
C LEU A 520 2.29 -4.58 -6.71
N GLN A 521 2.77 -4.74 -7.95
CA GLN A 521 1.91 -4.55 -9.09
C GLN A 521 0.69 -5.44 -8.89
N PRO A 522 -0.54 -4.94 -9.09
CA PRO A 522 -1.71 -5.80 -9.07
C PRO A 522 -1.56 -6.84 -10.17
N ASN A 523 -1.01 -8.01 -9.85
CA ASN A 523 -0.66 -9.09 -10.77
C ASN A 523 -1.89 -9.92 -11.19
N GLY A 524 -3.08 -9.32 -11.07
CA GLY A 524 -4.36 -9.94 -11.37
C GLY A 524 -4.95 -9.50 -12.71
N LEU A 525 -6.16 -9.99 -12.96
CA LEU A 525 -6.95 -9.69 -14.16
C LEU A 525 -7.23 -8.18 -14.34
N PHE A 526 -7.19 -7.41 -13.26
CA PHE A 526 -7.66 -6.02 -13.19
C PHE A 526 -6.55 -4.99 -12.91
N GLY A 527 -5.29 -5.43 -12.90
CA GLY A 527 -4.17 -4.51 -12.67
C GLY A 527 -3.91 -3.58 -13.85
N ARG A 528 -3.24 -2.46 -13.60
CA ARG A 528 -2.69 -1.61 -14.66
C ARG A 528 -1.71 -2.40 -15.53
N PHE A 529 -1.63 -2.05 -16.82
CA PHE A 529 -0.56 -2.59 -17.66
C PHE A 529 0.77 -1.97 -17.23
N VAL A 530 1.82 -2.79 -17.12
CA VAL A 530 3.16 -2.32 -16.78
C VAL A 530 4.05 -2.44 -18.01
N THR A 531 4.02 -1.41 -18.85
CA THR A 531 4.97 -1.24 -19.95
C THR A 531 6.24 -0.59 -19.38
N ARG A 532 7.22 -1.43 -18.99
CA ARG A 532 8.55 -0.96 -18.55
C ARG A 532 9.35 -0.37 -19.70
#